data_AF-A0A0B5Q910-F1
#
_entry.id   AF-A0A0B5Q910-F1
#
_cell.length_a   1.000
_cell.length_b   1.000
_cell.length_c   1.000
_cell.angle_alpha   90.00
_cell.angle_beta   90.00
_cell.angle_gamma   90.00
#
_symmetry.space_group_name_H-M   'P 1'
#
loop_
_entity.id
_entity.type
_entity.pdbx_description
1 polymer ?
#
loop_
_entity_poly.entity_id
_entity_poly.type
_entity_poly.pdbx_seq_one_letter_code
_entity_poly.pdbx_strand_id
1 'polypeptide(L)'
;MTIDFDKVMLNIKQGYYKYIGSGSGRKVFDLGNGYVLKIAKNKAGIAQNKAEYIISDNDHTKLFAKVIQVSSDFSLLIMQKASKISDILYVWKYFNVSNRDEFLKTQELQEIKKNYRLLLGDFCRKSSWGMIDGKPVIIDYGFTREVVEKHYSF
;
A
#
# COMPACT_ATOMS: atom_id res chain seq x y z
N MET A 1 9.30 5.63 -17.36
CA MET A 1 8.56 4.49 -17.95
C MET A 1 7.08 4.78 -17.74
N THR A 2 6.29 4.84 -18.81
CA THR A 2 4.84 5.04 -18.72
C THR A 2 4.17 3.73 -19.08
N ILE A 3 3.40 3.17 -18.16
CA ILE A 3 2.66 1.93 -18.34
C ILE A 3 1.31 2.27 -18.99
N ASP A 4 0.99 1.61 -20.09
CA ASP A 4 -0.30 1.74 -20.75
C ASP A 4 -1.37 0.93 -19.99
N PHE A 5 -2.35 1.64 -19.42
CA PHE A 5 -3.42 1.02 -18.65
C PHE A 5 -4.39 0.18 -19.51
N ASP A 6 -4.64 0.56 -20.77
CA ASP A 6 -5.53 -0.20 -21.64
C ASP A 6 -4.91 -1.56 -21.97
N LYS A 7 -3.61 -1.57 -22.25
CA LYS A 7 -2.83 -2.80 -22.43
C LYS A 7 -2.81 -3.66 -21.17
N VAL A 8 -2.62 -3.04 -19.99
CA VAL A 8 -2.65 -3.76 -18.71
C VAL A 8 -4.02 -4.41 -18.48
N MET A 9 -5.11 -3.69 -18.74
CA MET A 9 -6.46 -4.21 -18.55
C MET A 9 -6.81 -5.32 -19.55
N LEU A 10 -6.32 -5.24 -20.79
CA LEU A 10 -6.44 -6.32 -21.77
C LEU A 10 -5.72 -7.59 -21.28
N ASN A 11 -4.48 -7.47 -20.80
CA ASN A 11 -3.70 -8.59 -20.28
C ASN A 11 -4.36 -9.24 -19.04
N ILE A 12 -5.08 -8.47 -18.22
CA ILE A 12 -5.88 -9.03 -17.12
C ILE A 12 -7.04 -9.86 -17.63
N LYS A 13 -7.79 -9.36 -18.63
CA LYS A 13 -8.90 -10.10 -19.24
C LYS A 13 -8.43 -11.39 -19.89
N GLN A 14 -7.21 -11.40 -20.42
CA GLN A 14 -6.56 -12.57 -21.02
C GLN A 14 -5.93 -13.52 -19.99
N GLY A 15 -5.93 -13.17 -18.70
CA GLY A 15 -5.41 -14.03 -17.63
C GLY A 15 -3.89 -14.05 -17.49
N TYR A 16 -3.17 -13.12 -18.11
CA TYR A 16 -1.70 -13.09 -18.06
C TYR A 16 -1.11 -12.63 -16.72
N TYR A 17 -1.90 -11.92 -15.90
CA TYR A 17 -1.44 -11.47 -14.60
C TYR A 17 -2.05 -12.29 -13.47
N LYS A 18 -1.19 -12.68 -12.53
CA LYS A 18 -1.60 -13.50 -11.39
C LYS A 18 -2.38 -12.66 -10.40
N TYR A 19 -3.59 -13.10 -10.08
CA TYR A 19 -4.37 -12.52 -8.99
C TYR A 19 -3.69 -12.81 -7.64
N ILE A 20 -3.49 -11.76 -6.84
CA ILE A 20 -2.88 -11.85 -5.49
C ILE A 20 -3.97 -11.92 -4.42
N GLY A 21 -5.02 -11.10 -4.54
CA GLY A 21 -6.06 -10.99 -3.54
C GLY A 21 -7.04 -9.85 -3.78
N SER A 22 -8.05 -9.78 -2.92
CA SER A 22 -9.06 -8.72 -2.92
C SER A 22 -9.38 -8.33 -1.49
N GLY A 23 -9.48 -7.02 -1.25
CA GLY A 23 -10.02 -6.46 -0.01
C GLY A 23 -11.46 -5.98 -0.21
N SER A 24 -11.94 -5.11 0.68
CA SER A 24 -13.25 -4.45 0.54
C SER A 24 -13.29 -3.49 -0.65
N GLY A 25 -12.23 -2.69 -0.83
CA GLY A 25 -12.17 -1.65 -1.87
C GLY A 25 -11.54 -2.07 -3.19
N ARG A 26 -10.62 -3.06 -3.21
CA ARG A 26 -9.70 -3.27 -4.36
C ARG A 26 -9.41 -4.73 -4.66
N LYS A 27 -9.08 -5.03 -5.92
CA LYS A 27 -8.41 -6.27 -6.38
C LYS A 27 -6.94 -5.99 -6.66
N VAL A 28 -6.07 -6.95 -6.39
CA VAL A 28 -4.62 -6.80 -6.58
C VAL A 28 -4.08 -7.90 -7.50
N PHE A 29 -3.29 -7.51 -8.48
CA PHE A 29 -2.65 -8.40 -9.45
C PHE A 29 -1.14 -8.21 -9.45
N ASP A 30 -0.42 -9.31 -9.61
CA ASP A 30 1.01 -9.35 -9.86
C ASP A 30 1.28 -9.16 -11.35
N LEU A 31 2.02 -8.11 -11.71
CA LEU A 31 2.37 -7.84 -13.11
C LEU A 31 3.56 -8.67 -13.60
N GLY A 32 4.19 -9.47 -12.72
CA GLY A 32 5.28 -10.38 -13.07
C GLY A 32 6.63 -9.68 -13.34
N ASN A 33 6.68 -8.36 -13.21
CA ASN A 33 7.83 -7.52 -13.55
C ASN A 33 8.30 -6.64 -12.37
N GLY A 34 8.05 -7.09 -11.14
CA GLY A 34 8.40 -6.34 -9.92
C GLY A 34 7.37 -5.29 -9.50
N TYR A 35 6.20 -5.25 -10.15
CA TYR A 35 5.10 -4.35 -9.81
C TYR A 35 3.79 -5.08 -9.54
N VAL A 36 2.90 -4.41 -8.82
CA VAL A 36 1.51 -4.82 -8.62
C VAL A 36 0.55 -3.78 -9.19
N LEU A 37 -0.58 -4.24 -9.71
CA LEU A 37 -1.72 -3.41 -10.05
C LEU A 37 -2.79 -3.54 -8.97
N LYS A 38 -3.27 -2.41 -8.45
CA LYS A 38 -4.46 -2.32 -7.60
C LYS A 38 -5.61 -1.70 -8.38
N ILE A 39 -6.68 -2.46 -8.57
CA ILE A 39 -7.91 -2.03 -9.26
C ILE A 39 -8.99 -1.71 -8.23
N ALA A 40 -9.49 -0.49 -8.23
CA ALA A 40 -10.62 -0.08 -7.40
C ALA A 40 -11.93 -0.77 -7.84
N LYS A 41 -12.71 -1.22 -6.85
CA LYS A 41 -14.05 -1.80 -7.06
C LYS A 41 -15.17 -0.82 -6.78
N ASN A 42 -14.88 0.23 -6.02
CA ASN A 42 -15.86 1.20 -5.52
C ASN A 42 -15.17 2.54 -5.19
N LYS A 43 -15.98 3.53 -4.78
CA LYS A 43 -15.51 4.88 -4.43
C LYS A 43 -14.46 4.87 -3.30
N ALA A 44 -14.59 3.97 -2.32
CA ALA A 44 -13.60 3.83 -1.26
C ALA A 44 -12.25 3.33 -1.81
N GLY A 45 -12.25 2.38 -2.74
CA GLY A 45 -11.04 1.91 -3.41
C GLY A 45 -10.35 2.99 -4.24
N ILE A 46 -11.11 3.85 -4.92
CA ILE A 46 -10.58 5.02 -5.64
C ILE A 46 -9.92 5.99 -4.66
N ALA A 47 -10.59 6.29 -3.54
CA ALA A 47 -10.05 7.17 -2.51
C ALA A 47 -8.78 6.59 -1.87
N GLN A 48 -8.73 5.28 -1.62
CA GLN A 48 -7.53 4.59 -1.15
C GLN A 48 -6.37 4.71 -2.15
N ASN A 49 -6.61 4.48 -3.45
CA ASN A 49 -5.59 4.64 -4.48
C ASN A 49 -5.07 6.07 -4.55
N LYS A 50 -5.97 7.07 -4.50
CA LYS A 50 -5.59 8.48 -4.47
C LYS A 50 -4.74 8.81 -3.24
N ALA A 51 -5.12 8.33 -2.05
CA ALA A 51 -4.37 8.53 -0.83
C ALA A 51 -2.96 7.91 -0.92
N GLU A 52 -2.84 6.67 -1.39
CA GLU A 52 -1.54 6.02 -1.60
C GLU A 52 -0.67 6.80 -2.57
N TYR A 53 -1.21 7.29 -3.69
CA TYR A 53 -0.46 8.11 -4.63
C TYR A 53 0.07 9.39 -3.99
N ILE A 54 -0.80 10.16 -3.31
CA ILE A 54 -0.41 11.42 -2.68
C ILE A 54 0.66 11.19 -1.62
N ILE A 55 0.48 10.19 -0.75
CA ILE A 55 1.46 9.86 0.30
C ILE A 55 2.79 9.46 -0.34
N SER A 56 2.75 8.54 -1.31
CA SER A 56 3.95 8.07 -2.02
C SER A 56 4.69 9.20 -2.72
N ASP A 57 3.99 10.17 -3.30
CA ASP A 57 4.59 11.29 -4.03
C ASP A 57 5.27 12.29 -3.08
N ASN A 58 4.69 12.51 -1.89
CA ASN A 58 5.18 13.49 -0.91
C ASN A 58 6.15 12.90 0.14
N ASP A 59 6.17 11.59 0.34
CA ASP A 59 7.02 10.94 1.33
C ASP A 59 8.44 10.68 0.82
N HIS A 60 9.42 11.01 1.66
CA HIS A 60 10.84 10.83 1.40
C HIS A 60 11.54 9.88 2.38
N THR A 61 10.79 9.28 3.31
CA THR A 61 11.31 8.38 4.37
C THR A 61 11.76 7.03 3.82
N LYS A 62 11.26 6.66 2.63
CA LYS A 62 11.42 5.33 1.99
C LYS A 62 10.76 4.19 2.78
N LEU A 63 9.88 4.51 3.73
CA LEU A 63 9.11 3.51 4.48
C LEU A 63 7.92 2.95 3.70
N PHE A 64 7.46 3.65 2.66
CA PHE A 64 6.35 3.20 1.82
C PHE A 64 6.85 2.56 0.53
N ALA A 65 6.19 1.48 0.10
CA ALA A 65 6.40 0.94 -1.25
C ALA A 65 5.96 2.00 -2.28
N LYS A 66 6.84 2.36 -3.22
CA LYS A 66 6.59 3.50 -4.12
C LYS A 66 5.45 3.19 -5.09
N VAL A 67 4.53 4.14 -5.22
CA VAL A 67 3.57 4.22 -6.33
C VAL A 67 4.28 4.77 -7.56
N ILE A 68 4.23 4.02 -8.66
CA ILE A 68 4.90 4.36 -9.92
C ILE A 68 3.97 5.13 -10.84
N GLN A 69 2.69 4.80 -10.84
CA GLN A 69 1.71 5.41 -11.74
C GLN A 69 0.29 5.20 -11.24
N VAL A 70 -0.61 6.13 -11.57
CA VAL A 70 -2.06 6.01 -11.38
C VAL A 70 -2.80 6.42 -12.65
N SER A 71 -4.02 5.90 -12.84
CA SER A 71 -4.93 6.41 -13.87
C SER A 71 -5.44 7.80 -13.48
N SER A 72 -5.92 8.57 -14.47
CA SER A 72 -6.44 9.93 -14.26
C SER A 72 -7.59 10.01 -13.25
N ASP A 73 -8.38 8.95 -13.15
CA ASP A 73 -9.50 8.81 -12.22
C ASP A 73 -9.14 8.04 -10.93
N PHE A 74 -7.87 7.65 -10.76
CA PHE A 74 -7.37 6.83 -9.64
C PHE A 74 -8.02 5.44 -9.50
N SER A 75 -8.76 4.95 -10.51
CA SER A 75 -9.32 3.60 -10.50
C SER A 75 -8.24 2.51 -10.59
N LEU A 76 -7.08 2.84 -11.17
CA LEU A 76 -5.93 1.96 -11.32
C LEU A 76 -4.70 2.59 -10.65
N LEU A 77 -3.96 1.78 -9.89
CA LEU A 77 -2.70 2.17 -9.25
C LEU A 77 -1.64 1.09 -9.45
N ILE A 78 -0.45 1.50 -9.87
CA ILE A 78 0.71 0.62 -10.02
C ILE A 78 1.74 0.99 -8.95
N MET A 79 2.16 -0.01 -8.19
CA MET A 79 3.08 0.12 -7.06
C MET A 79 4.20 -0.92 -7.16
N GLN A 80 5.35 -0.64 -6.56
CA GLN A 80 6.40 -1.65 -6.36
C GLN A 80 5.84 -2.89 -5.65
N LYS A 81 6.17 -4.06 -6.16
CA LYS A 81 5.84 -5.32 -5.52
C LYS A 81 6.85 -5.60 -4.41
N ALA A 82 6.33 -5.84 -3.20
CA ALA A 82 7.14 -6.31 -2.09
C ALA A 82 6.99 -7.83 -1.90
N SER A 83 8.04 -8.47 -1.44
CA SER A 83 7.97 -9.86 -0.98
C SER A 83 7.19 -9.96 0.32
N LYS A 84 6.42 -11.04 0.52
CA LYS A 84 5.61 -11.21 1.73
C LYS A 84 6.49 -11.34 2.96
N ILE A 85 6.06 -10.71 4.06
CA ILE A 85 6.62 -10.93 5.40
C ILE A 85 5.80 -12.02 6.08
N SER A 86 6.47 -13.08 6.56
CA SER A 86 5.82 -14.19 7.28
C SER A 86 5.50 -13.83 8.73
N ASP A 87 6.29 -12.94 9.34
CA ASP A 87 6.25 -12.61 10.76
C ASP A 87 6.50 -11.10 11.00
N ILE A 88 5.67 -10.48 11.84
CA ILE A 88 5.81 -9.07 12.22
C ILE A 88 7.12 -8.79 12.97
N LEU A 89 7.75 -9.81 13.58
CA LEU A 89 9.03 -9.69 14.27
C LEU A 89 10.15 -9.13 13.37
N TYR A 90 10.12 -9.38 12.06
CA TYR A 90 11.08 -8.79 11.11
C TYR A 90 10.97 -7.25 11.05
N VAL A 91 9.74 -6.74 11.15
CA VAL A 91 9.48 -5.30 11.19
C VAL A 91 9.97 -4.74 12.52
N TRP A 92 9.59 -5.34 13.64
CA TRP A 92 10.02 -4.87 14.97
C TRP A 92 11.54 -4.85 15.13
N LYS A 93 12.23 -5.88 14.63
CA LYS A 93 13.70 -5.93 14.61
C LYS A 93 14.29 -4.77 13.80
N TYR A 94 13.70 -4.41 12.67
CA TYR A 94 14.15 -3.28 11.85
C TYR A 94 14.03 -1.94 12.59
N PHE A 95 12.96 -1.76 13.35
CA PHE A 95 12.74 -0.55 14.18
C PHE A 95 13.40 -0.64 15.56
N ASN A 96 14.17 -1.69 15.85
CA ASN A 96 14.83 -1.93 17.14
C ASN A 96 13.85 -1.88 18.33
N VAL A 97 12.69 -2.52 18.19
CA VAL A 97 11.64 -2.63 19.23
C VAL A 97 11.28 -4.08 19.49
N SER A 98 10.70 -4.36 20.65
CA SER A 98 10.37 -5.73 21.08
C SER A 98 8.87 -6.00 21.16
N ASN A 99 8.04 -4.96 21.18
CA ASN A 99 6.60 -5.09 21.31
C ASN A 99 5.84 -4.01 20.53
N ARG A 100 4.52 -4.22 20.44
CA ARG A 100 3.59 -3.34 19.74
C ARG A 100 3.60 -1.90 20.27
N ASP A 101 3.70 -1.71 21.58
CA ASP A 101 3.59 -0.38 22.18
C ASP A 101 4.82 0.46 21.91
N GLU A 102 6.02 -0.14 22.00
CA GLU A 102 7.27 0.49 21.57
C GLU A 102 7.23 0.81 20.07
N PHE A 103 6.82 -0.16 19.26
CA PHE A 103 6.72 0.02 17.81
C PHE A 103 5.85 1.21 17.45
N LEU A 104 4.66 1.30 18.03
CA LEU A 104 3.73 2.40 17.79
C LEU A 104 4.28 3.75 18.27
N LYS A 105 5.24 3.79 19.20
CA LYS A 105 5.86 5.02 19.72
C LYS A 105 7.13 5.45 18.98
N THR A 106 7.62 4.65 18.02
CA THR A 106 8.78 5.01 17.19
C THR A 106 8.58 6.37 16.52
N GLN A 107 9.68 7.14 16.41
CA GLN A 107 9.63 8.49 15.83
C GLN A 107 9.10 8.43 14.40
N GLU A 108 9.58 7.47 13.62
CA GLU A 108 9.20 7.23 12.24
C GLU A 108 7.69 7.03 12.08
N LEU A 109 7.07 6.18 12.91
CA LEU A 109 5.63 5.96 12.85
C LEU A 109 4.82 7.19 13.29
N GLN A 110 5.30 7.91 14.30
CA GLN A 110 4.63 9.13 14.76
C GLN A 110 4.69 10.26 13.72
N GLU A 111 5.81 10.38 13.02
CA GLU A 111 5.99 11.35 11.94
C GLU A 111 5.03 11.06 10.77
N ILE A 112 5.03 9.84 10.23
CA ILE A 112 4.13 9.50 9.11
C ILE A 112 2.66 9.55 9.53
N LYS A 113 2.33 9.19 10.79
CA LYS A 113 0.98 9.33 11.34
C LYS A 113 0.53 10.79 11.29
N LYS A 114 1.37 11.70 11.76
CA LYS A 114 1.07 13.14 11.80
C LYS A 114 0.96 13.71 10.39
N ASN A 115 1.94 13.42 9.53
CA ASN A 115 2.04 14.00 8.19
C ASN A 115 0.91 13.53 7.26
N TYR A 116 0.49 12.28 7.38
CA TYR A 116 -0.45 11.67 6.44
C TYR A 116 -1.78 11.23 7.07
N ARG A 117 -2.01 11.57 8.35
CA ARG A 117 -3.22 11.20 9.13
C ARG A 117 -3.52 9.68 9.06
N LEU A 118 -2.47 8.87 9.15
CA LEU A 118 -2.55 7.41 9.05
C LEU A 118 -3.12 6.78 10.32
N LEU A 119 -3.81 5.64 10.16
CA LEU A 119 -4.30 4.82 11.25
C LEU A 119 -3.28 3.73 11.58
N LEU A 120 -2.40 3.98 12.55
CA LEU A 120 -1.30 3.06 12.90
C LEU A 120 -1.74 1.67 13.38
N GLY A 121 -3.01 1.51 13.77
CA GLY A 121 -3.55 0.21 14.19
C GLY A 121 -3.36 -0.88 13.13
N ASP A 122 -3.50 -0.52 11.85
CA ASP A 122 -3.32 -1.46 10.75
C ASP A 122 -1.85 -1.85 10.53
N PHE A 123 -0.89 -1.01 10.91
CA PHE A 123 0.54 -1.31 10.76
C PHE A 123 1.05 -2.34 11.76
N CYS A 124 0.26 -2.69 12.77
CA CYS A 124 0.57 -3.80 13.66
C CYS A 124 0.35 -5.18 13.00
N ARG A 125 -0.26 -5.21 11.80
CA ARG A 125 -0.51 -6.44 11.05
C ARG A 125 0.60 -6.70 10.05
N LYS A 126 1.14 -7.92 10.02
CA LYS A 126 2.17 -8.32 9.05
C LYS A 126 1.73 -8.12 7.58
N SER A 127 0.43 -8.22 7.30
CA SER A 127 -0.13 -8.03 5.95
C SER A 127 0.00 -6.60 5.42
N SER A 128 0.24 -5.63 6.29
CA SER A 128 0.44 -4.22 5.92
C SER A 128 1.87 -3.93 5.47
N TRP A 129 2.77 -4.92 5.61
CA TRP A 129 4.19 -4.81 5.33
C TRP A 129 4.63 -5.81 4.26
N GLY A 130 5.70 -5.47 3.55
CA GLY A 130 6.45 -6.38 2.69
C GLY A 130 7.94 -6.03 2.68
N MET A 131 8.75 -6.84 2.01
CA MET A 131 10.18 -6.61 1.87
C MET A 131 10.53 -6.13 0.46
N ILE A 132 11.26 -5.02 0.37
CA ILE A 132 11.90 -4.52 -0.86
C ILE A 132 13.37 -4.27 -0.54
N ASP A 133 14.28 -4.84 -1.33
CA ASP A 133 15.74 -4.69 -1.18
C ASP A 133 16.24 -4.94 0.26
N GLY A 134 15.69 -5.97 0.91
CA GLY A 134 16.06 -6.35 2.28
C GLY A 134 15.50 -5.43 3.37
N LYS A 135 14.65 -4.46 3.04
CA LYS A 135 14.02 -3.54 4.00
C LYS A 135 12.50 -3.77 4.10
N PRO A 136 11.93 -3.76 5.31
CA PRO A 136 10.48 -3.76 5.48
C PRO A 136 9.92 -2.41 5.03
N VAL A 137 8.86 -2.47 4.23
CA VAL A 137 8.13 -1.32 3.69
C VAL A 137 6.64 -1.51 3.89
N ILE A 138 5.93 -0.41 4.08
CA ILE A 138 4.47 -0.37 4.19
C ILE A 138 3.89 -0.46 2.76
N ILE A 139 3.02 -1.45 2.54
CA ILE A 139 2.41 -1.74 1.23
C ILE A 139 0.93 -1.39 1.15
N ASP A 140 0.31 -1.14 2.31
CA ASP A 140 -1.08 -0.72 2.42
C ASP A 140 -1.17 0.49 3.35
N TYR A 141 -1.30 1.66 2.73
CA TYR A 141 -1.33 2.96 3.41
C TYR A 141 -2.40 3.89 2.83
N GLY A 142 -3.39 3.30 2.13
CA GLY A 142 -4.55 4.02 1.60
C GLY A 142 -5.67 4.23 2.62
N PHE A 143 -5.56 3.64 3.82
CA PHE A 143 -6.56 3.73 4.88
C PHE A 143 -6.25 4.88 5.85
N THR A 144 -6.39 6.11 5.36
CA THR A 144 -6.20 7.34 6.16
C THR A 144 -7.48 7.68 6.92
N ARG A 145 -7.35 8.55 7.94
CA ARG A 145 -8.51 9.07 8.67
C ARG A 145 -9.55 9.74 7.77
N GLU A 146 -9.09 10.48 6.74
CA GLU A 146 -9.98 11.12 5.76
C GLU A 146 -10.76 10.09 4.93
N VAL A 147 -10.10 9.03 4.47
CA VAL A 147 -10.76 7.95 3.72
C VAL A 147 -11.81 7.26 4.59
N VAL A 148 -11.50 7.03 5.87
CA VAL A 148 -12.44 6.46 6.83
C VAL A 148 -13.65 7.36 7.01
N GLU A 149 -13.45 8.61 7.41
CA GLU A 149 -14.51 9.58 7.71
C GLU A 149 -15.49 9.76 6.54
N LYS A 150 -15.01 9.62 5.29
CA LYS A 150 -15.82 9.82 4.09
C LYS A 150 -16.54 8.57 3.58
N HIS A 151 -15.98 7.38 3.83
CA HIS A 151 -16.40 6.17 3.12
C HIS A 151 -16.79 5.00 4.05
N TYR A 152 -16.56 5.11 5.35
CA TYR A 152 -16.82 4.06 6.31
C TYR A 152 -17.59 4.64 7.50
N SER A 153 -18.79 4.10 7.73
CA SER A 153 -19.56 4.34 8.96
C SER A 153 -19.30 3.17 9.89
N PHE A 154 -18.64 3.43 11.02
CA PHE A 154 -18.45 2.47 12.10
C PHE A 154 -19.49 2.69 13.19
#